data_AF-A0A2A3Y6N4-F1
#
_entry.id   AF-A0A2A3Y6N4-F1
#
_cell.length_a   1.000
_cell.length_b   1.000
_cell.length_c   1.000
_cell.angle_alpha   90.00
_cell.angle_beta   90.00
_cell.angle_gamma   90.00
#
_symmetry.space_group_name_H-M   'P 1'
#
loop_
_entity.id
_entity.type
_entity.pdbx_description
1 polymer ?
#
loop_
_entity_poly.entity_id
_entity_poly.type
_entity_poly.pdbx_seq_one_letter_code
_entity_poly.pdbx_strand_id
1 'polypeptide(L)'
;MSSKSPTEESLKARYVIDPVSLREVVRNKAAVESRIEELENIGEPGDAERIAWLRILGRLQEAEELGWITLVKSGGETDTRQIVTPLPFQAVAGALRLAHVMHWQKKYSQADQLFTVALESAQSEIDNSEMNPVVARTLAAFAWQHLGKLHFDQGQFADALRSFESALVLRQELQSPEDQLSSTRQAIRTAEACLAQKVRPS
;
A
#
# COMPACT_ATOMS: atom_id res chain seq x y z
N MET A 1 -2.26 -9.19 26.96
CA MET A 1 -3.30 -8.15 26.91
C MET A 1 -3.65 -7.94 25.44
N SER A 2 -4.88 -8.26 25.02
CA SER A 2 -5.27 -8.16 23.60
C SER A 2 -5.23 -6.71 23.14
N SER A 3 -4.31 -6.41 22.22
CA SER A 3 -4.32 -5.20 21.41
C SER A 3 -5.62 -5.19 20.60
N LYS A 4 -6.61 -4.43 21.03
CA LYS A 4 -7.82 -4.20 20.22
C LYS A 4 -7.41 -3.28 19.07
N SER A 5 -7.70 -3.70 17.84
CA SER A 5 -7.56 -2.87 16.65
C SER A 5 -8.28 -1.53 16.87
N PRO A 6 -7.67 -0.39 16.50
CA PRO A 6 -8.28 0.92 16.71
C PRO A 6 -9.64 1.01 16.00
N THR A 7 -10.60 1.66 16.63
CA THR A 7 -11.91 1.91 16.02
C THR A 7 -11.77 2.88 14.85
N GLU A 8 -12.67 2.79 13.88
CA GLU A 8 -12.68 3.68 12.70
C GLU A 8 -12.73 5.17 13.09
N GLU A 9 -13.46 5.48 14.16
CA GLU A 9 -13.55 6.83 14.73
C GLU A 9 -12.21 7.31 15.33
N SER A 10 -11.46 6.41 15.97
CA SER A 10 -10.10 6.69 16.48
C SER A 10 -9.10 6.92 15.33
N LEU A 11 -9.24 6.20 14.22
CA LEU A 11 -8.42 6.41 13.02
C LEU A 11 -8.74 7.76 12.34
N LYS A 12 -10.03 8.10 12.18
CA LYS A 12 -10.48 9.38 11.61
C LYS A 12 -10.06 10.58 12.46
N ALA A 13 -9.94 10.41 13.78
CA ALA A 13 -9.39 11.45 14.64
C ALA A 13 -7.88 11.72 14.40
N ARG A 14 -7.15 10.74 13.83
CA ARG A 14 -5.70 10.84 13.58
C ARG A 14 -5.38 11.42 12.20
N TYR A 15 -6.13 11.06 11.17
CA TYR A 15 -5.91 11.57 9.80
C TYR A 15 -7.21 11.69 8.99
N VAL A 16 -7.16 12.47 7.91
CA VAL A 16 -8.17 12.51 6.85
C VAL A 16 -7.54 12.18 5.50
N ILE A 17 -8.32 11.73 4.53
CA ILE A 17 -7.84 11.61 3.14
C ILE A 17 -8.05 12.96 2.46
N ASP A 18 -6.98 13.56 1.94
CA ASP A 18 -7.04 14.78 1.16
C ASP A 18 -7.74 14.51 -0.18
N PRO A 19 -8.80 15.26 -0.54
CA PRO A 19 -9.63 14.93 -1.71
C PRO A 19 -8.94 15.22 -3.04
N VAL A 20 -7.80 15.91 -3.06
CA VAL A 20 -7.05 16.27 -4.27
C VAL A 20 -5.91 15.28 -4.52
N SER A 21 -5.04 15.11 -3.52
CA SER A 21 -3.89 14.21 -3.58
C SER A 21 -4.24 12.75 -3.27
N LEU A 22 -5.41 12.48 -2.68
CA LEU A 22 -5.84 11.16 -2.22
C LEU A 22 -4.89 10.52 -1.20
N ARG A 23 -4.11 11.35 -0.51
CA ARG A 23 -3.16 10.95 0.53
C ARG A 23 -3.72 11.26 1.91
N GLU A 24 -3.33 10.44 2.88
CA GLU A 24 -3.62 10.67 4.29
C GLU A 24 -2.90 11.95 4.78
N VAL A 25 -3.64 12.86 5.42
CA VAL A 25 -3.13 14.07 6.05
C VAL A 25 -3.42 13.99 7.55
N VAL A 26 -2.35 14.06 8.35
CA VAL A 26 -2.42 14.00 9.81
C VAL A 26 -3.24 15.17 10.37
N ARG A 27 -4.27 14.86 11.16
CA ARG A 27 -5.07 15.83 11.91
C ARG A 27 -4.56 16.05 13.32
N ASN A 28 -4.07 14.98 13.97
CA ASN A 28 -3.57 15.03 15.32
C ASN A 28 -2.16 14.42 15.38
N LYS A 29 -1.15 15.27 15.19
CA LYS A 29 0.26 14.86 15.19
C LYS A 29 0.66 14.21 16.51
N ALA A 30 0.29 14.78 17.65
CA ALA A 30 0.66 14.26 18.96
C ALA A 30 0.11 12.84 19.19
N ALA A 31 -1.13 12.56 18.78
CA ALA A 31 -1.71 11.22 18.89
C ALA A 31 -1.02 10.20 17.97
N VAL A 32 -0.58 10.62 16.78
CA VAL A 32 0.18 9.75 15.86
C VAL A 32 1.57 9.45 16.41
N GLU A 33 2.29 10.46 16.91
CA GLU A 33 3.62 10.28 17.54
C GLU A 33 3.53 9.35 18.76
N SER A 34 2.56 9.57 19.65
CA SER A 34 2.34 8.68 20.80
C SER A 34 2.04 7.24 20.38
N ARG A 35 1.29 7.04 19.29
CA ARG A 35 1.06 5.70 18.74
C ARG A 35 2.33 5.07 18.17
N ILE A 36 3.20 5.85 17.53
CA ILE A 36 4.49 5.36 17.02
C ILE A 36 5.36 4.87 18.19
N GLU A 37 5.40 5.61 19.29
CA GLU A 37 6.13 5.21 20.51
C GLU A 37 5.55 3.93 21.14
N GLU A 38 4.23 3.80 21.22
CA GLU A 38 3.59 2.55 21.67
C GLU A 38 3.98 1.35 20.79
N LEU A 39 3.94 1.53 19.46
CA LEU A 39 4.25 0.47 18.50
C LEU A 39 5.74 0.09 18.54
N GLU A 40 6.62 1.05 18.75
CA GLU A 40 8.04 0.81 18.99
C GLU A 40 8.26 -0.05 20.24
N ASN A 41 7.55 0.22 21.33
CA ASN A 41 7.60 -0.59 22.54
C ASN A 41 7.00 -2.00 22.35
N ILE A 42 6.05 -2.17 21.44
CA ILE A 42 5.51 -3.48 21.05
C ILE A 42 6.52 -4.29 20.23
N GLY A 43 7.35 -3.62 19.41
CA GLY A 43 8.32 -4.26 18.53
C GLY A 43 7.68 -4.84 17.27
N GLU A 44 8.20 -5.98 16.80
CA GLU A 44 7.85 -6.57 15.49
C GLU A 44 6.35 -6.70 15.22
N PRO A 45 5.48 -7.09 16.17
CA PRO A 45 4.04 -7.14 15.92
C PRO A 45 3.41 -5.78 15.58
N GLY A 46 4.06 -4.68 15.96
CA GLY A 46 3.63 -3.30 15.71
C GLY A 46 4.24 -2.66 14.45
N ASP A 47 5.29 -3.24 13.87
CA ASP A 47 6.06 -2.61 12.79
C ASP A 47 5.21 -2.31 11.55
N ALA A 48 4.27 -3.20 11.22
CA ALA A 48 3.36 -3.02 10.08
C ALA A 48 2.50 -1.74 10.21
N GLU A 49 2.00 -1.44 11.41
CA GLU A 49 1.25 -0.22 11.68
C GLU A 49 2.21 0.98 11.80
N ARG A 50 3.38 0.78 12.43
CA ARG A 50 4.38 1.83 12.67
C ARG A 50 4.89 2.42 11.37
N ILE A 51 5.24 1.58 10.39
CA ILE A 51 5.67 2.01 9.05
C ILE A 51 4.57 2.89 8.39
N ALA A 52 3.30 2.52 8.52
CA ALA A 52 2.21 3.30 7.96
C ALA A 52 2.10 4.68 8.63
N TRP A 53 2.19 4.75 9.96
CA TRP A 53 2.17 6.04 10.66
C TRP A 53 3.38 6.91 10.36
N LEU A 54 4.59 6.33 10.33
CA LEU A 54 5.81 7.02 9.93
C LEU A 54 5.66 7.62 8.52
N ARG A 55 5.10 6.85 7.57
CA ARG A 55 4.82 7.33 6.21
C ARG A 55 3.87 8.53 6.20
N ILE A 56 2.70 8.38 6.84
CA ILE A 56 1.63 9.39 6.85
C ILE A 56 2.10 10.68 7.54
N LEU A 57 2.95 10.55 8.55
CA LEU A 57 3.55 11.67 9.29
C LEU A 57 4.68 12.37 8.52
N GLY A 58 5.16 11.78 7.42
CA GLY A 58 6.27 12.30 6.62
C GLY A 58 7.66 11.90 7.11
N ARG A 59 7.77 11.01 8.10
CA ARG A 59 9.04 10.39 8.57
C ARG A 59 9.46 9.27 7.60
N LEU A 60 9.60 9.63 6.32
CA LEU A 60 9.70 8.68 5.21
C LEU A 60 10.98 7.84 5.24
N GLN A 61 12.09 8.41 5.72
CA GLN A 61 13.36 7.70 5.85
C GLN A 61 13.25 6.58 6.89
N GLU A 62 12.68 6.88 8.06
CA GLU A 62 12.47 5.90 9.12
C GLU A 62 11.46 4.81 8.71
N ALA A 63 10.42 5.20 7.98
CA ALA A 63 9.45 4.25 7.42
C ALA A 63 10.12 3.28 6.43
N GLU A 64 11.06 3.75 5.61
CA GLU A 64 11.79 2.94 4.64
C GLU A 64 12.78 2.00 5.34
N GLU A 65 13.55 2.51 6.30
CA GLU A 65 14.49 1.70 7.09
C GLU A 65 13.78 0.54 7.78
N LEU A 66 12.65 0.83 8.46
CA LEU A 66 11.85 -0.21 9.09
C LEU A 66 11.21 -1.14 8.06
N GLY A 67 10.76 -0.63 6.91
CA GLY A 67 10.24 -1.43 5.81
C GLY A 67 11.26 -2.46 5.30
N TRP A 68 12.52 -2.05 5.08
CA TRP A 68 13.61 -2.95 4.71
C TRP A 68 13.88 -4.01 5.78
N ILE A 69 13.91 -3.63 7.06
CA ILE A 69 14.10 -4.58 8.17
C ILE A 69 13.02 -5.67 8.14
N THR A 70 11.75 -5.29 7.96
CA THR A 70 10.65 -6.27 7.89
C THR A 70 10.71 -7.14 6.62
N LEU A 71 11.20 -6.59 5.52
CA LEU A 71 11.33 -7.34 4.26
C LEU A 71 12.43 -8.40 4.34
N VAL A 72 13.59 -8.05 4.92
CA VAL A 72 14.68 -9.00 5.19
C VAL A 72 14.19 -10.15 6.08
N LYS A 73 13.48 -9.84 7.17
CA LYS A 73 12.95 -10.86 8.10
C LYS A 73 11.97 -11.83 7.45
N SER A 74 11.24 -11.39 6.42
CA SER A 74 10.31 -12.23 5.67
C SER A 74 10.97 -12.98 4.49
N GLY A 75 12.28 -12.78 4.28
CA GLY A 75 13.06 -13.40 3.20
C GLY A 75 12.86 -12.73 1.84
N GLY A 76 12.30 -11.52 1.78
CA GLY A 76 12.07 -10.80 0.53
C GLY A 76 13.29 -10.08 -0.04
N GLU A 77 14.44 -10.19 0.63
CA GLU A 77 15.65 -9.42 0.38
C GLU A 77 16.87 -10.31 0.69
N THR A 78 17.96 -10.16 -0.07
CA THR A 78 19.22 -10.89 0.11
C THR A 78 20.19 -10.14 1.03
N ASP A 79 21.36 -10.70 1.36
CA ASP A 79 22.36 -9.92 2.12
C ASP A 79 23.00 -8.77 1.29
N THR A 80 22.63 -8.63 0.01
CA THR A 80 23.21 -7.67 -0.95
C THR A 80 22.25 -6.54 -1.36
N ARG A 81 21.14 -6.32 -0.63
CA ARG A 81 20.12 -5.31 -0.95
C ARG A 81 19.41 -5.57 -2.29
N GLN A 82 19.26 -6.84 -2.66
CA GLN A 82 18.54 -7.26 -3.85
C GLN A 82 17.23 -7.94 -3.45
N ILE A 83 16.15 -7.53 -4.12
CA ILE A 83 14.85 -8.16 -3.94
C ILE A 83 14.91 -9.60 -4.44
N VAL A 84 14.47 -10.54 -3.59
CA VAL A 84 14.37 -11.96 -3.96
C VAL A 84 13.27 -12.13 -5.00
N THR A 85 13.58 -12.82 -6.11
CA THR A 85 12.64 -13.10 -7.20
C THR A 85 12.67 -14.60 -7.55
N PRO A 86 11.53 -15.32 -7.53
CA PRO A 86 10.20 -14.84 -7.13
C PRO A 86 10.16 -14.45 -5.65
N LEU A 87 9.39 -13.40 -5.32
CA LEU A 87 9.26 -12.92 -3.94
C LEU A 87 8.53 -13.99 -3.09
N PRO A 88 9.04 -14.39 -1.92
CA PRO A 88 8.32 -15.32 -1.05
C PRO A 88 6.96 -14.76 -0.65
N PHE A 89 5.90 -15.58 -0.67
CA PHE A 89 4.54 -15.10 -0.43
C PHE A 89 4.40 -14.39 0.93
N GLN A 90 5.06 -14.89 1.99
CA GLN A 90 5.06 -14.22 3.29
C GLN A 90 5.68 -12.81 3.29
N ALA A 91 6.51 -12.48 2.31
CA ALA A 91 7.16 -11.18 2.16
C ALA A 91 6.30 -10.16 1.40
N VAL A 92 5.25 -10.60 0.69
CA VAL A 92 4.39 -9.75 -0.14
C VAL A 92 3.82 -8.57 0.65
N ALA A 93 3.23 -8.81 1.83
CA ALA A 93 2.64 -7.75 2.63
C ALA A 93 3.68 -6.72 3.13
N GLY A 94 4.91 -7.15 3.38
CA GLY A 94 6.04 -6.27 3.73
C GLY A 94 6.49 -5.43 2.54
N ALA A 95 6.67 -6.08 1.39
CA ALA A 95 7.07 -5.47 0.13
C ALA A 95 6.08 -4.38 -0.32
N LEU A 96 4.77 -4.66 -0.32
CA LEU A 96 3.73 -3.69 -0.67
C LEU A 96 3.78 -2.43 0.22
N ARG A 97 4.11 -2.59 1.50
CA ARG A 97 4.20 -1.48 2.44
C ARG A 97 5.44 -0.63 2.19
N LEU A 98 6.60 -1.25 1.99
CA LEU A 98 7.83 -0.57 1.62
C LEU A 98 7.70 0.15 0.28
N ALA A 99 7.08 -0.48 -0.72
CA ALA A 99 6.80 0.11 -2.02
C ALA A 99 5.94 1.37 -1.90
N HIS A 100 4.93 1.35 -1.01
CA HIS A 100 4.10 2.53 -0.74
C HIS A 100 4.88 3.66 -0.05
N VAL A 101 5.85 3.35 0.82
CA VAL A 101 6.78 4.36 1.36
C VAL A 101 7.65 4.97 0.25
N MET A 102 8.26 4.14 -0.60
CA MET A 102 9.08 4.59 -1.73
C MET A 102 8.28 5.44 -2.72
N HIS A 103 7.01 5.08 -2.96
CA HIS A 103 6.10 5.89 -3.78
C HIS A 103 5.89 7.28 -3.19
N TRP A 104 5.68 7.41 -1.88
CA TRP A 104 5.56 8.71 -1.22
C TRP A 104 6.84 9.56 -1.31
N GLN A 105 8.00 8.90 -1.30
CA GLN A 105 9.31 9.52 -1.53
C GLN A 105 9.57 9.86 -3.01
N LYS A 106 8.66 9.54 -3.92
CA LYS A 106 8.82 9.68 -5.38
C LYS A 106 9.95 8.82 -5.96
N LYS A 107 10.37 7.77 -5.26
CA LYS A 107 11.28 6.73 -5.77
C LYS A 107 10.50 5.77 -6.69
N TYR A 108 9.91 6.31 -7.75
CA TYR A 108 8.91 5.61 -8.57
C TYR A 108 9.42 4.29 -9.16
N SER A 109 10.65 4.26 -9.69
CA SER A 109 11.22 3.03 -10.26
C SER A 109 11.39 1.91 -9.23
N GLN A 110 11.81 2.22 -8.01
CA GLN A 110 11.96 1.21 -6.95
C GLN A 110 10.60 0.73 -6.43
N ALA A 111 9.65 1.66 -6.28
CA ALA A 111 8.29 1.33 -5.87
C ALA A 111 7.58 0.46 -6.92
N ASP A 112 7.71 0.78 -8.20
CA ASP A 112 7.14 0.02 -9.32
C ASP A 112 7.69 -1.42 -9.36
N GLN A 113 9.01 -1.58 -9.26
CA GLN A 113 9.65 -2.89 -9.18
C GLN A 113 9.07 -3.71 -8.02
N LEU A 114 9.00 -3.12 -6.82
CA LEU A 114 8.59 -3.83 -5.62
C LEU A 114 7.09 -4.17 -5.61
N PHE A 115 6.23 -3.28 -6.11
CA PHE A 115 4.82 -3.60 -6.32
C PHE A 115 4.63 -4.70 -7.36
N THR A 116 5.39 -4.68 -8.45
CA THR A 116 5.30 -5.67 -9.53
C THR A 116 5.66 -7.07 -9.04
N VAL A 117 6.82 -7.25 -8.38
CA VAL A 117 7.20 -8.58 -7.88
C VAL A 117 6.28 -9.09 -6.78
N ALA A 118 5.70 -8.18 -5.97
CA ALA A 118 4.73 -8.53 -4.94
C ALA A 118 3.40 -8.98 -5.57
N LEU A 119 2.97 -8.32 -6.65
CA LEU A 119 1.80 -8.69 -7.42
C LEU A 119 1.99 -10.05 -8.11
N GLU A 120 3.14 -10.28 -8.75
CA GLU A 120 3.46 -11.57 -9.40
C GLU A 120 3.42 -12.72 -8.38
N SER A 121 4.00 -12.53 -7.19
CA SER A 121 3.94 -13.52 -6.12
C SER A 121 2.51 -13.76 -5.62
N ALA A 122 1.72 -12.70 -5.42
CA ALA A 122 0.32 -12.83 -5.02
C ALA A 122 -0.53 -13.54 -6.09
N GLN A 123 -0.31 -13.26 -7.38
CA GLN A 123 -1.01 -13.92 -8.48
C GLN A 123 -0.60 -15.40 -8.60
N SER A 124 0.69 -15.70 -8.45
CA SER A 124 1.17 -17.08 -8.40
C SER A 124 0.53 -17.87 -7.25
N GLU A 125 0.33 -17.25 -6.09
CA GLU A 125 -0.37 -17.91 -4.97
C GLU A 125 -1.87 -18.13 -5.28
N ILE A 126 -2.53 -17.20 -5.98
CA ILE A 126 -3.93 -17.38 -6.43
C ILE A 126 -4.05 -18.57 -7.38
N ASP A 127 -3.11 -18.72 -8.31
CA ASP A 127 -3.18 -19.69 -9.40
C ASP A 127 -2.71 -21.09 -8.97
N ASN A 128 -1.74 -21.16 -8.04
CA ASN A 128 -1.03 -22.41 -7.73
C ASN A 128 -1.19 -22.91 -6.28
N SER A 129 -1.90 -22.18 -5.42
CA SER A 129 -2.05 -22.54 -4.00
C SER A 129 -3.49 -22.36 -3.51
N GLU A 130 -4.02 -23.40 -2.85
CA GLU A 130 -5.33 -23.33 -2.19
C GLU A 130 -5.24 -22.87 -0.73
N MET A 131 -4.05 -22.63 -0.18
CA MET A 131 -3.90 -22.32 1.24
C MET A 131 -4.46 -20.95 1.62
N ASN A 132 -4.21 -19.93 0.80
CA ASN A 132 -4.50 -18.53 1.16
C ASN A 132 -5.23 -17.72 0.07
N PRO A 133 -6.27 -18.25 -0.61
CA PRO A 133 -6.83 -17.64 -1.80
C PRO A 133 -7.44 -16.25 -1.56
N VAL A 134 -8.00 -16.01 -0.37
CA VAL A 134 -8.59 -14.72 0.01
C VAL A 134 -7.49 -13.70 0.32
N VAL A 135 -6.45 -14.11 1.05
CA VAL A 135 -5.32 -13.24 1.41
C VAL A 135 -4.54 -12.84 0.16
N ALA A 136 -4.24 -13.80 -0.72
CA ALA A 136 -3.54 -13.55 -1.98
C ALA A 136 -4.30 -12.57 -2.87
N ARG A 137 -5.62 -12.75 -3.06
CA ARG A 137 -6.48 -11.79 -3.78
C ARG A 137 -6.50 -10.41 -3.13
N THR A 138 -6.53 -10.35 -1.80
CA THR A 138 -6.51 -9.08 -1.06
C THR A 138 -5.19 -8.32 -1.30
N LEU A 139 -4.06 -9.03 -1.25
CA LEU A 139 -2.74 -8.46 -1.51
C LEU A 139 -2.58 -8.06 -2.98
N ALA A 140 -3.08 -8.86 -3.92
CA ALA A 140 -3.08 -8.51 -5.35
C ALA A 140 -3.94 -7.26 -5.63
N ALA A 141 -5.13 -7.15 -5.03
CA ALA A 141 -5.99 -5.97 -5.14
C ALA A 141 -5.30 -4.71 -4.57
N PHE A 142 -4.55 -4.86 -3.48
CA PHE A 142 -3.75 -3.78 -2.91
C PHE A 142 -2.60 -3.37 -3.85
N ALA A 143 -1.86 -4.34 -4.39
CA ALA A 143 -0.77 -4.11 -5.33
C ALA A 143 -1.26 -3.35 -6.58
N TRP A 144 -2.33 -3.84 -7.21
CA TRP A 144 -2.96 -3.19 -8.35
C TRP A 144 -3.42 -1.77 -8.06
N GLN A 145 -4.09 -1.55 -6.92
CA GLN A 145 -4.53 -0.22 -6.53
C GLN A 145 -3.35 0.76 -6.41
N HIS A 146 -2.23 0.32 -5.83
CA HIS A 146 -1.09 1.19 -5.62
C HIS A 146 -0.20 1.37 -6.85
N LEU A 147 -0.07 0.36 -7.71
CA LEU A 147 0.49 0.52 -9.06
C LEU A 147 -0.31 1.57 -9.84
N GLY A 148 -1.64 1.51 -9.78
CA GLY A 148 -2.49 2.50 -10.42
C GLY A 148 -2.20 3.92 -9.94
N LYS A 149 -2.05 4.12 -8.62
CA LYS A 149 -1.68 5.43 -8.05
C LYS A 149 -0.28 5.87 -8.49
N LEU A 150 0.67 4.93 -8.54
CA LEU A 150 2.05 5.19 -8.95
C LEU A 150 2.14 5.61 -10.43
N HIS A 151 1.43 4.93 -11.33
CA HIS A 151 1.37 5.30 -12.75
C HIS A 151 0.61 6.62 -12.94
N PHE A 152 -0.46 6.84 -12.16
CA PHE A 152 -1.21 8.09 -12.19
C PHE A 152 -0.34 9.30 -11.81
N ASP A 153 0.44 9.19 -10.73
CA ASP A 153 1.37 10.23 -10.27
C ASP A 153 2.46 10.55 -11.32
N GLN A 154 2.75 9.62 -12.22
CA GLN A 154 3.71 9.78 -13.33
C GLN A 154 3.05 10.23 -14.65
N GLY A 155 1.74 10.48 -14.66
CA GLY A 155 0.99 10.87 -15.87
C GLY A 155 0.71 9.72 -16.84
N GLN A 156 1.00 8.48 -16.45
CA GLN A 156 0.78 7.27 -17.23
C GLN A 156 -0.67 6.79 -17.07
N PHE A 157 -1.63 7.63 -17.48
CA PHE A 157 -3.04 7.43 -17.13
C PHE A 157 -3.66 6.15 -17.71
N ALA A 158 -3.16 5.66 -18.86
CA ALA A 158 -3.63 4.40 -19.45
C ALA A 158 -3.21 3.19 -18.62
N ASP A 159 -1.98 3.19 -18.09
CA ASP A 159 -1.46 2.12 -17.24
C ASP A 159 -2.11 2.17 -15.85
N ALA A 160 -2.34 3.39 -15.35
CA ALA A 160 -3.09 3.63 -14.13
C ALA A 160 -4.52 3.06 -14.20
N LEU A 161 -5.24 3.35 -15.29
CA LEU A 161 -6.61 2.88 -15.49
C LEU A 161 -6.68 1.36 -15.45
N ARG A 162 -5.84 0.67 -16.23
CA ARG A 162 -5.80 -0.81 -16.25
C ARG A 162 -5.53 -1.38 -14.85
N SER A 163 -4.61 -0.78 -14.11
CA SER A 163 -4.30 -1.20 -12.75
C SER A 163 -5.49 -1.02 -11.80
N PHE A 164 -6.20 0.10 -11.88
CA PHE A 164 -7.40 0.32 -11.05
C PHE A 164 -8.56 -0.61 -11.42
N GLU A 165 -8.76 -0.92 -12.70
CA GLU A 165 -9.77 -1.89 -13.15
C GLU A 165 -9.48 -3.28 -12.59
N SER A 166 -8.23 -3.76 -12.67
CA SER A 166 -7.79 -5.01 -12.06
C SER A 166 -8.02 -5.03 -10.54
N ALA A 167 -7.74 -3.91 -9.84
CA ALA A 167 -8.02 -3.78 -8.42
C ALA A 167 -9.52 -3.86 -8.11
N LEU A 168 -10.37 -3.24 -8.94
CA LEU A 168 -11.82 -3.22 -8.75
C LEU A 168 -12.42 -4.62 -8.87
N VAL A 169 -12.02 -5.39 -9.90
CA VAL A 169 -12.48 -6.76 -10.11
C VAL A 169 -12.22 -7.61 -8.87
N LEU A 170 -10.97 -7.63 -8.38
CA LEU A 170 -10.62 -8.39 -7.19
C LEU A 170 -11.37 -7.91 -5.94
N ARG A 171 -11.53 -6.59 -5.75
CA ARG A 171 -12.29 -6.04 -4.61
C ARG A 171 -13.76 -6.44 -4.65
N GLN A 172 -14.37 -6.51 -5.84
CA GLN A 172 -15.75 -6.96 -6.02
C GLN A 172 -15.91 -8.46 -5.72
N GLU A 173 -15.01 -9.29 -6.24
CA GLU A 173 -14.98 -10.73 -5.93
C GLU A 173 -14.83 -11.00 -4.44
N LEU A 174 -13.98 -10.21 -3.76
CA LEU A 174 -13.75 -10.29 -2.32
C LEU A 174 -14.86 -9.67 -1.46
N GLN A 175 -15.86 -9.02 -2.07
CA GLN A 175 -16.85 -8.20 -1.34
C GLN A 175 -16.20 -7.23 -0.37
N SER A 176 -15.13 -6.56 -0.83
CA SER A 176 -14.36 -5.62 -0.02
C SER A 176 -15.23 -4.47 0.50
N PRO A 177 -14.85 -3.84 1.63
CA PRO A 177 -15.56 -2.69 2.18
C PRO A 177 -15.88 -1.59 1.14
N GLU A 178 -17.06 -0.98 1.26
CA GLU A 178 -17.57 -0.03 0.25
C GLU A 178 -16.69 1.23 0.13
N ASP A 179 -15.98 1.63 1.17
CA ASP A 179 -14.99 2.71 1.11
C ASP A 179 -13.84 2.38 0.16
N GLN A 180 -13.36 1.13 0.14
CA GLN A 180 -12.33 0.67 -0.79
C GLN A 180 -12.86 0.61 -2.22
N LEU A 181 -14.07 0.09 -2.42
CA LEU A 181 -14.71 0.04 -3.73
C LEU A 181 -14.95 1.45 -4.29
N SER A 182 -15.51 2.35 -3.47
CA SER A 182 -15.74 3.74 -3.82
C SER A 182 -14.44 4.47 -4.19
N SER A 183 -13.37 4.26 -3.41
CA SER A 183 -12.04 4.81 -3.70
C SER A 183 -11.49 4.33 -5.04
N THR A 184 -11.59 3.03 -5.36
CA THR A 184 -11.16 2.51 -6.67
C THR A 184 -12.00 3.07 -7.81
N ARG A 185 -13.33 3.09 -7.68
CA ARG A 185 -14.22 3.67 -8.71
C ARG A 185 -13.94 5.15 -8.94
N GLN A 186 -13.59 5.90 -7.88
CA GLN A 186 -13.15 7.29 -8.01
C GLN A 186 -11.85 7.39 -8.79
N ALA A 187 -10.85 6.56 -8.47
CA ALA A 187 -9.57 6.55 -9.17
C ALA A 187 -9.72 6.24 -10.67
N ILE A 188 -10.59 5.28 -11.03
CA ILE A 188 -10.97 4.97 -12.42
C ILE A 188 -11.54 6.20 -13.12
N ARG A 189 -12.59 6.83 -12.57
CA ARG A 189 -13.22 8.02 -13.17
C ARG A 189 -12.21 9.15 -13.37
N THR A 190 -11.31 9.36 -12.43
CA THR A 190 -10.28 10.39 -12.53
C THR A 190 -9.28 10.06 -13.64
N ALA A 191 -8.79 8.82 -13.72
CA ALA A 191 -7.88 8.38 -14.78
C ALA A 191 -8.52 8.51 -16.19
N GLU A 192 -9.78 8.11 -16.35
CA GLU A 192 -10.56 8.29 -17.58
C GLU A 192 -10.69 9.77 -17.97
N ALA A 193 -10.95 10.65 -17.00
CA ALA A 193 -11.06 12.09 -17.25
C ALA A 193 -9.73 12.70 -17.70
N CYS A 194 -8.61 12.27 -17.11
CA CYS A 194 -7.27 12.69 -17.53
C CYS A 194 -6.92 12.17 -18.94
N LEU A 195 -7.24 10.92 -19.26
CA LEU A 195 -7.08 10.36 -20.62
C LEU A 195 -7.89 11.12 -21.67
N ALA A 196 -9.11 11.51 -21.32
CA ALA A 196 -9.98 12.31 -22.17
C ALA A 196 -9.57 13.80 -22.24
N GLN A 197 -8.47 14.20 -21.59
CA GLN A 197 -7.98 15.58 -21.47
C GLN A 197 -8.97 16.55 -20.82
N LYS A 198 -9.96 16.03 -20.07
CA LYS A 198 -11.00 16.83 -19.41
C LYS A 198 -10.53 17.42 -18.08
N VAL A 199 -9.49 16.84 -17.49
CA VAL A 199 -8.89 17.25 -16.21
C VAL A 199 -7.38 17.14 -16.30
N ARG A 200 -6.66 18.18 -15.85
CA ARG A 200 -5.22 18.08 -15.59
C ARG A 200 -5.02 17.96 -14.08
N PRO A 201 -4.30 16.95 -13.59
CA PRO A 201 -3.91 16.91 -12.19
C PRO A 201 -3.03 18.12 -11.88
N SER A 202 -3.23 18.71 -10.69
CA SER A 202 -2.48 19.86 -10.16
C SER A 202 -1.06 19.48 -9.76
#